data_AF-A0A0G4FAG3-F1
#
_entry.id   AF-A0A0G4FAG3-F1
#
_cell.length_a   1.000
_cell.length_b   1.000
_cell.length_c   1.000
_cell.angle_alpha   90.00
_cell.angle_beta   90.00
_cell.angle_gamma   90.00
#
_symmetry.space_group_name_H-M   'P 1'
#
loop_
_entity.id
_entity.type
_entity.pdbx_description
1 polymer ?
#
loop_
_entity_poly.entity_id
_entity_poly.type
_entity_poly.pdbx_seq_one_letter_code
_entity_poly.pdbx_strand_id
1 'polypeptide(L)'
;MGSPEGFAPGVIGQLERAMYGLKDAPRLYGKHFKRIAAEEGWEEIVESIFVLKDEEKKVKAVMAVHVDDLLIFSADSARDFEPLRQRLKMDEPEILSTGGEMGYMGLEVRKNESGFEISQEVYLKSIPVQTDDLPRKSLSPEMLNEEKEEEKEEDLVAVMMKVMGVLGWVCQTSADLTFVFSELSCYSSPPTGSKLVAALLALIRAREKNDSLRFEGVIDPKLALFVDAVYSLSRCEGRGGFEAYLVDKKEKIEGMRRTNLVVWKSKRIKRKLISSTSAELCALVDGVKQSFQ
;
A
#
# COMPACT_ATOMS: atom_id res chain seq x y z
N MET A 1 -4.94 11.98 -28.90
CA MET A 1 -5.53 12.92 -27.91
C MET A 1 -6.55 13.74 -28.66
N GLY A 2 -7.83 13.65 -28.29
CA GLY A 2 -8.89 14.47 -28.89
C GLY A 2 -8.77 15.93 -28.45
N SER A 3 -9.31 16.85 -29.25
CA SER A 3 -9.43 18.25 -28.79
C SER A 3 -10.28 18.31 -27.51
N PRO A 4 -9.99 19.25 -26.59
CA PRO A 4 -10.84 19.48 -25.42
C PRO A 4 -12.29 19.72 -25.86
N GLU A 5 -13.26 19.22 -25.08
CA GLU A 5 -14.68 19.50 -25.33
C GLU A 5 -14.92 21.01 -25.49
N GLY A 6 -15.68 21.39 -26.52
CA GLY A 6 -16.01 22.79 -26.81
C GLY A 6 -15.10 23.50 -27.83
N PHE A 7 -14.04 22.87 -28.34
CA PHE A 7 -13.21 23.44 -29.41
C PHE A 7 -13.61 22.92 -30.80
N ALA A 8 -14.01 23.83 -31.69
CA ALA A 8 -14.26 23.51 -33.08
C ALA A 8 -12.93 23.33 -33.86
N PRO A 9 -12.90 22.48 -34.90
CA PRO A 9 -11.71 22.31 -35.74
C PRO A 9 -11.24 23.65 -36.33
N GLY A 10 -9.93 23.94 -36.21
CA GLY A 10 -9.32 25.16 -36.73
C GLY A 10 -9.33 26.37 -35.78
N VAL A 11 -9.90 26.24 -34.58
CA VAL A 11 -9.83 27.27 -33.54
C VAL A 11 -8.51 27.19 -32.79
N ILE A 12 -7.80 28.31 -32.66
CA ILE A 12 -6.61 28.45 -31.83
C ILE A 12 -7.01 29.15 -30.53
N GLY A 13 -6.73 28.50 -29.39
CA GLY A 13 -6.95 29.06 -28.06
C GLY A 13 -5.65 29.12 -27.27
N GLN A 14 -5.48 30.18 -26.46
CA GLN A 14 -4.42 30.28 -25.47
C GLN A 14 -4.94 29.74 -24.13
N LEU A 15 -4.21 28.81 -23.52
CA LEU A 15 -4.52 28.32 -22.19
C LEU A 15 -4.03 29.31 -21.13
N GLU A 16 -4.96 29.90 -20.38
CA GLU A 16 -4.62 30.78 -19.24
C GLU A 16 -4.32 30.01 -17.95
N ARG A 17 -4.76 28.75 -17.87
CA ARG A 17 -4.60 27.87 -16.70
C ARG A 17 -4.20 26.47 -17.13
N ALA A 18 -3.64 25.71 -16.19
CA ALA A 18 -3.37 24.30 -16.40
C ALA A 18 -4.67 23.53 -16.65
N MET A 19 -4.64 22.64 -17.64
CA MET A 19 -5.75 21.78 -18.03
C MET A 19 -5.36 20.32 -17.81
N TYR A 20 -6.33 19.49 -17.43
CA TYR A 20 -6.14 18.05 -17.29
C TYR A 20 -5.56 17.44 -18.58
N GLY A 21 -4.67 16.45 -18.43
CA GLY A 21 -3.98 15.80 -19.55
C GLY A 21 -2.70 16.50 -20.03
N LEU A 22 -2.40 17.72 -19.58
CA LEU A 22 -1.09 18.33 -19.79
C LEU A 22 -0.06 17.73 -18.83
N LYS A 23 1.18 17.52 -19.32
CA LYS A 23 2.28 16.96 -18.51
C LYS A 23 2.56 17.77 -17.24
N ASP A 24 2.39 19.08 -17.28
CA ASP A 24 2.68 19.98 -16.15
C ASP A 24 1.49 20.20 -15.21
N ALA A 25 0.28 19.77 -15.60
CA ALA A 25 -0.93 20.05 -14.84
C ALA A 25 -0.93 19.47 -13.42
N PRO A 26 -0.52 18.21 -13.18
CA PRO A 26 -0.48 17.66 -11.82
C PRO A 26 0.44 18.47 -10.90
N ARG A 27 1.58 18.93 -11.40
CA ARG A 27 2.54 19.74 -10.64
C ARG A 27 1.98 21.11 -10.30
N LEU A 28 1.32 21.77 -11.25
CA LEU A 28 0.72 23.08 -11.02
C LEU A 28 -0.47 23.00 -10.07
N TYR A 29 -1.29 21.97 -10.20
CA TYR A 29 -2.38 21.67 -9.27
C TYR A 29 -1.84 21.42 -7.86
N GLY A 30 -0.86 20.53 -7.69
CA GLY A 30 -0.27 20.24 -6.38
C GLY A 30 0.31 21.48 -5.70
N LYS A 31 0.99 22.36 -6.45
CA LYS A 31 1.46 23.66 -5.92
C LYS A 31 0.31 24.58 -5.50
N HIS A 32 -0.73 24.65 -6.31
CA HIS A 32 -1.91 25.44 -6.01
C HIS A 32 -2.60 24.92 -4.75
N PHE A 33 -2.84 23.61 -4.66
CA PHE A 33 -3.44 22.93 -3.52
C PHE A 33 -2.64 23.18 -2.24
N LYS A 34 -1.32 22.90 -2.24
CA LYS A 34 -0.44 23.12 -1.07
C LYS A 34 -0.53 24.55 -0.55
N ARG A 35 -0.54 25.54 -1.46
CA ARG A 35 -0.67 26.95 -1.07
C ARG A 35 -2.01 27.23 -0.40
N ILE A 36 -3.12 26.81 -1.02
CA ILE A 36 -4.46 27.05 -0.45
C ILE A 36 -4.62 26.31 0.88
N ALA A 37 -4.19 25.05 0.97
CA ALA A 37 -4.21 24.27 2.20
C ALA A 37 -3.46 24.99 3.34
N ALA A 38 -2.26 25.51 3.06
CA ALA A 38 -1.48 26.27 4.04
C ALA A 38 -2.17 27.58 4.46
N GLU A 39 -2.81 28.30 3.53
CA GLU A 39 -3.61 29.49 3.85
C GLU A 39 -4.80 29.17 4.76
N GLU A 40 -5.38 27.97 4.65
CA GLU A 40 -6.46 27.48 5.52
C GLU A 40 -5.96 26.76 6.79
N GLY A 41 -4.66 26.84 7.09
CA GLY A 41 -4.07 26.32 8.33
C GLY A 41 -3.62 24.86 8.31
N TRP A 42 -3.69 24.19 7.16
CA TRP A 42 -3.16 22.83 7.01
C TRP A 42 -1.65 22.85 6.83
N GLU A 43 -0.95 22.08 7.66
CA GLU A 43 0.51 21.93 7.63
C GLU A 43 0.88 20.59 7.00
N GLU A 44 1.66 20.60 5.92
CA GLU A 44 2.21 19.38 5.32
C GLU A 44 3.38 18.86 6.20
N ILE A 45 3.19 17.71 6.85
CA ILE A 45 4.20 17.13 7.76
C ILE A 45 5.12 16.13 7.04
N VAL A 46 4.58 15.47 6.03
CA VAL A 46 5.24 14.54 5.11
C VAL A 46 4.56 14.73 3.76
N GLU A 47 5.26 14.45 2.66
CA GLU A 47 4.69 14.61 1.31
C GLU A 47 3.27 14.01 1.23
N SER A 48 2.31 14.84 0.84
CA SER A 48 0.89 14.50 0.69
C SER A 48 0.13 14.15 1.98
N ILE A 49 0.71 14.35 3.16
CA ILE A 49 0.05 14.22 4.47
C ILE A 49 0.02 15.57 5.18
N PHE A 50 -1.18 16.07 5.44
CA PHE A 50 -1.43 17.36 6.06
C PHE A 50 -2.08 17.18 7.44
N VAL A 51 -1.75 18.06 8.36
CA VAL A 51 -2.40 18.14 9.68
C VAL A 51 -3.01 19.51 9.90
N LEU A 52 -4.21 19.52 10.47
CA LEU A 52 -4.84 20.71 11.02
C LEU A 52 -4.70 20.65 12.54
N LYS A 53 -4.23 21.74 13.15
CA LYS A 53 -4.05 21.84 14.60
C LYS A 53 -5.09 22.77 15.21
N ASP A 54 -5.49 22.48 16.45
CA ASP A 54 -6.33 23.39 17.24
C ASP A 54 -5.50 24.53 17.87
N GLU A 55 -6.16 25.40 18.64
CA GLU A 55 -5.53 26.54 19.33
C GLU A 55 -4.46 26.10 20.36
N GLU A 56 -4.58 24.87 20.89
CA GLU A 56 -3.61 24.26 21.81
C GLU A 56 -2.46 23.54 21.07
N LYS A 57 -2.41 23.65 19.74
CA LYS A 57 -1.46 22.98 18.84
C LYS A 57 -1.58 21.44 18.84
N LYS A 58 -2.70 20.88 19.29
CA LYS A 58 -2.99 19.46 19.17
C LYS A 58 -3.52 19.15 17.78
N VAL A 59 -3.22 17.96 17.27
CA VAL A 59 -3.73 17.51 15.98
C VAL A 59 -5.24 17.33 16.08
N LYS A 60 -5.98 18.09 15.27
CA LYS A 60 -7.43 18.08 15.19
C LYS A 60 -7.93 17.24 14.01
N ALA A 61 -7.25 17.34 12.88
CA ALA A 61 -7.56 16.58 11.68
C ALA A 61 -6.29 16.19 10.91
N VAL A 62 -6.37 15.10 10.16
CA VAL A 62 -5.32 14.62 9.25
C VAL A 62 -5.93 14.42 7.87
N MET A 63 -5.24 14.87 6.84
CA MET A 63 -5.66 14.73 5.44
C MET A 63 -4.56 14.06 4.64
N ALA A 64 -4.88 12.93 4.01
CA ALA A 64 -4.06 12.30 2.99
C ALA A 64 -4.55 12.72 1.61
N VAL A 65 -3.61 13.05 0.73
CA VAL A 65 -3.88 13.56 -0.61
C VAL A 65 -3.29 12.60 -1.64
N HIS A 66 -4.08 12.19 -2.62
CA HIS A 66 -3.57 11.45 -3.77
C HIS A 66 -4.07 12.05 -5.06
N VAL A 67 -3.24 12.87 -5.70
CA VAL A 67 -3.60 13.62 -6.91
C VAL A 67 -4.85 14.47 -6.65
N ASP A 68 -6.03 14.01 -7.05
CA ASP A 68 -7.33 14.64 -6.89
C ASP A 68 -8.20 14.04 -5.77
N ASP A 69 -7.83 12.88 -5.23
CA ASP A 69 -8.54 12.23 -4.12
C ASP A 69 -8.04 12.75 -2.76
N LEU A 70 -8.98 13.07 -1.85
CA LEU A 70 -8.69 13.47 -0.47
C LEU A 70 -9.32 12.49 0.51
N LEU A 71 -8.53 12.00 1.47
CA LEU A 71 -9.02 11.22 2.59
C LEU A 71 -8.75 11.98 3.89
N ILE A 72 -9.82 12.36 4.60
CA ILE A 72 -9.75 13.23 5.78
C ILE A 72 -10.25 12.49 7.02
N PHE A 73 -9.43 12.48 8.05
CA PHE A 73 -9.77 12.01 9.39
C PHE A 73 -9.94 13.21 10.31
N SER A 74 -11.17 13.45 10.76
CA SER A 74 -11.52 14.50 11.74
C SER A 74 -12.68 14.04 12.62
N ALA A 75 -12.74 14.56 13.85
CA ALA A 75 -13.89 14.42 14.73
C ALA A 75 -15.11 15.25 14.24
N ASP A 76 -14.87 16.35 13.54
CA ASP A 76 -15.88 17.24 12.96
C ASP A 76 -15.47 17.60 11.53
N SER A 77 -15.56 16.61 10.63
CA SER A 77 -15.13 16.73 9.23
C SER A 77 -15.86 17.83 8.48
N ALA A 78 -17.15 18.01 8.76
CA ALA A 78 -17.96 19.06 8.14
C ALA A 78 -17.42 20.45 8.46
N ARG A 79 -17.05 20.72 9.72
CA ARG A 79 -16.50 22.01 10.11
C ARG A 79 -15.07 22.22 9.64
N ASP A 80 -14.23 21.19 9.76
CA ASP A 80 -12.78 21.33 9.56
C ASP A 80 -12.38 21.41 8.08
N PHE A 81 -13.15 20.77 7.22
CA PHE A 81 -12.87 20.75 5.78
C PHE A 81 -13.52 21.90 5.02
N GLU A 82 -14.64 22.46 5.52
CA GLU A 82 -15.43 23.46 4.79
C GLU A 82 -14.64 24.67 4.27
N PRO A 83 -13.71 25.29 5.03
CA PRO A 83 -12.93 26.42 4.51
C PRO A 83 -12.09 26.06 3.28
N LEU A 84 -11.41 24.91 3.34
CA LEU A 84 -10.59 24.40 2.23
C LEU A 84 -11.47 24.04 1.03
N ARG A 85 -12.59 23.37 1.29
CA ARG A 85 -13.57 22.96 0.28
C ARG A 85 -14.14 24.16 -0.47
N GLN A 86 -14.54 25.22 0.23
CA GLN A 86 -15.07 26.45 -0.40
C GLN A 86 -14.03 27.16 -1.27
N ARG A 87 -12.79 27.25 -0.78
CA ARG A 87 -11.68 27.88 -1.52
C ARG A 87 -11.31 27.13 -2.79
N LEU A 88 -11.39 25.80 -2.76
CA LEU A 88 -11.10 24.94 -3.91
C LEU A 88 -12.33 24.61 -4.76
N LYS A 89 -13.53 25.05 -4.33
CA LYS A 89 -14.83 24.79 -4.99
C LYS A 89 -15.09 23.30 -5.19
N MET A 90 -14.90 22.52 -4.14
CA MET A 90 -15.09 21.07 -4.18
C MET A 90 -16.55 20.68 -3.87
N ASP A 91 -16.96 19.53 -4.40
CA ASP A 91 -18.27 18.94 -4.14
C ASP A 91 -18.44 18.52 -2.66
N GLU A 92 -19.66 18.13 -2.29
CA GLU A 92 -19.95 17.61 -0.94
C GLU A 92 -19.08 16.37 -0.67
N PRO A 93 -18.37 16.32 0.47
CA PRO A 93 -17.56 15.15 0.81
C PRO A 93 -18.46 13.96 1.14
N GLU A 94 -18.02 12.76 0.76
CA GLU A 94 -18.60 11.52 1.27
C GLU A 94 -18.20 11.33 2.74
N ILE A 95 -19.19 11.22 3.63
CA ILE A 95 -18.95 11.07 5.07
C ILE A 95 -19.16 9.60 5.48
N LEU A 96 -18.08 8.96 5.93
CA LEU A 96 -18.11 7.60 6.46
C LEU A 96 -18.59 7.58 7.92
N SER A 97 -19.87 7.25 8.10
CA SER A 97 -20.46 6.96 9.41
C SER A 97 -20.07 5.57 9.91
N THR A 98 -20.20 5.34 11.22
CA THR A 98 -20.03 4.00 11.80
C THR A 98 -21.00 3.01 11.15
N GLY A 99 -20.48 1.84 10.76
CA GLY A 99 -21.19 0.82 9.98
C GLY A 99 -21.19 1.05 8.47
N GLY A 100 -20.61 2.16 8.00
CA GLY A 100 -20.48 2.47 6.57
C GLY A 100 -19.21 1.91 5.93
N GLU A 101 -19.16 2.00 4.61
CA GLU A 101 -18.02 1.69 3.74
C GLU A 101 -17.87 2.78 2.68
N MET A 102 -16.65 3.15 2.33
CA MET A 102 -16.32 4.01 1.18
C MET A 102 -15.15 3.42 0.38
N GLY A 103 -15.01 3.82 -0.88
CA GLY A 103 -13.85 3.50 -1.70
C GLY A 103 -12.79 4.60 -1.67
N TYR A 104 -11.51 4.22 -1.59
CA TYR A 104 -10.38 5.16 -1.74
C TYR A 104 -9.22 4.48 -2.47
N MET A 105 -8.86 4.97 -3.66
CA MET A 105 -7.75 4.43 -4.48
C MET A 105 -7.82 2.91 -4.75
N GLY A 106 -9.02 2.35 -4.90
CA GLY A 106 -9.19 0.90 -5.09
C GLY A 106 -9.01 0.07 -3.81
N LEU A 107 -9.03 0.73 -2.64
CA LEU A 107 -9.20 0.13 -1.32
C LEU A 107 -10.63 0.37 -0.84
N GLU A 108 -11.18 -0.55 -0.07
CA GLU A 108 -12.42 -0.32 0.68
C GLU A 108 -12.09 0.04 2.12
N VAL A 109 -12.61 1.16 2.60
CA VAL A 109 -12.45 1.62 3.98
C VAL A 109 -13.79 1.49 4.70
N ARG A 110 -13.84 0.61 5.69
CA ARG A 110 -15.00 0.43 6.58
C ARG A 110 -14.74 1.05 7.93
N LYS A 111 -15.77 1.64 8.52
CA LYS A 111 -15.71 2.18 9.88
C LYS A 111 -16.56 1.34 10.81
N ASN A 112 -15.93 0.74 11.81
CA ASN A 112 -16.60 -0.03 12.85
C ASN A 112 -16.61 0.78 14.17
N GLU A 113 -17.28 0.25 15.19
CA GLU A 113 -17.32 0.92 16.51
C GLU A 113 -15.92 1.08 17.14
N SER A 114 -15.01 0.14 16.88
CA SER A 114 -13.65 0.11 17.44
C SER A 114 -12.60 0.85 16.60
N GLY A 115 -12.90 1.20 15.35
CA GLY A 115 -11.96 1.86 14.45
C GLY A 115 -12.24 1.61 12.97
N PHE A 116 -11.21 1.29 12.19
CA PHE A 116 -11.27 1.18 10.74
C PHE A 116 -10.78 -0.18 10.23
N GLU A 117 -11.34 -0.61 9.11
CA GLU A 117 -10.90 -1.77 8.36
C GLU A 117 -10.59 -1.35 6.93
N ILE A 118 -9.44 -1.77 6.40
CA ILE A 118 -9.01 -1.49 5.03
C ILE A 118 -8.85 -2.83 4.30
N SER A 119 -9.61 -3.03 3.23
CA SER A 119 -9.56 -4.24 2.39
C SER A 119 -9.32 -3.91 0.91
N GLN A 120 -9.09 -4.97 0.14
CA GLN A 120 -9.05 -4.97 -1.33
C GLN A 120 -10.00 -6.04 -1.90
N GLU A 121 -11.09 -6.32 -1.20
CA GLU A 121 -12.00 -7.41 -1.51
C GLU A 121 -12.64 -7.23 -2.89
N VAL A 122 -13.14 -6.03 -3.18
CA VAL A 122 -13.80 -5.73 -4.46
C VAL A 122 -12.78 -5.81 -5.58
N TYR A 123 -11.59 -5.26 -5.37
CA TYR A 123 -10.50 -5.37 -6.33
C TYR A 123 -10.12 -6.84 -6.60
N LEU A 124 -9.90 -7.66 -5.57
CA LEU A 124 -9.55 -9.08 -5.69
C LEU A 124 -10.62 -9.91 -6.42
N LYS A 125 -11.90 -9.58 -6.20
CA LYS A 125 -13.05 -10.19 -6.90
C LYS A 125 -13.15 -9.75 -8.37
N SER A 126 -12.72 -8.52 -8.68
CA SER A 126 -12.76 -8.00 -10.06
C SER A 126 -11.73 -8.64 -10.99
N ILE A 127 -10.66 -9.22 -10.45
CA ILE A 127 -9.58 -9.81 -11.25
C ILE A 127 -10.03 -11.18 -11.77
N PRO A 128 -10.03 -11.46 -13.07
CA PRO A 128 -10.27 -12.80 -13.58
C PRO A 128 -9.04 -13.68 -13.30
N VAL A 129 -9.21 -14.75 -12.52
CA VAL A 129 -8.18 -15.78 -12.30
C VAL A 129 -8.80 -17.14 -12.58
N GLN A 130 -8.28 -17.86 -13.56
CA GLN A 130 -8.68 -19.24 -13.85
C GLN A 130 -8.02 -20.18 -12.83
N THR A 131 -8.85 -20.87 -12.04
CA THR A 131 -8.42 -21.74 -10.94
C THR A 131 -8.46 -23.22 -11.30
N ASP A 132 -9.24 -23.57 -12.31
CA ASP A 132 -9.63 -24.96 -12.56
C ASP A 132 -8.50 -25.76 -13.23
N ASP A 133 -7.77 -25.10 -14.13
CA ASP A 133 -6.71 -25.70 -14.96
C ASP A 133 -5.31 -25.64 -14.33
N LEU A 134 -5.18 -25.17 -13.09
CA LEU A 134 -3.88 -25.12 -12.43
C LEU A 134 -3.40 -26.52 -12.02
N PRO A 135 -2.11 -26.86 -12.25
CA PRO A 135 -1.56 -28.19 -11.96
C PRO A 135 -1.47 -28.49 -10.45
N ARG A 136 -1.59 -27.47 -9.60
CA ARG A 136 -1.66 -27.58 -8.13
C ARG A 136 -2.81 -26.73 -7.61
N LYS A 137 -3.37 -27.12 -6.46
CA LYS A 137 -4.51 -26.43 -5.83
C LYS A 137 -4.12 -25.52 -4.65
N SER A 138 -2.87 -25.57 -4.19
CA SER A 138 -2.39 -24.75 -3.08
C SER A 138 -0.92 -24.38 -3.23
N LEU A 139 -0.57 -23.18 -2.77
CA LEU A 139 0.83 -22.73 -2.71
C LEU A 139 1.59 -23.55 -1.67
N SER A 140 2.75 -24.10 -2.05
CA SER A 140 3.64 -24.82 -1.13
C SER A 140 5.04 -24.18 -1.07
N PRO A 141 5.75 -24.25 0.07
CA PRO A 141 7.10 -23.68 0.20
C PRO A 141 8.09 -24.22 -0.84
N GLU A 142 7.93 -25.47 -1.26
CA GLU A 142 8.78 -26.12 -2.25
C GLU A 142 8.74 -25.39 -3.60
N MET A 143 7.58 -24.84 -4.00
CA MET A 143 7.43 -24.09 -5.25
C MET A 143 8.32 -22.84 -5.30
N LEU A 144 8.58 -22.24 -4.13
CA LEU A 144 9.45 -21.06 -4.02
C LEU A 144 10.93 -21.47 -4.11
N ASN A 145 11.27 -22.63 -3.55
CA ASN A 145 12.62 -23.18 -3.49
C ASN A 145 13.03 -24.04 -4.68
N GLU A 146 12.10 -24.40 -5.58
CA GLU A 146 12.41 -25.14 -6.81
C GLU A 146 13.40 -24.31 -7.67
N GLU A 147 14.66 -24.75 -7.70
CA GLU A 147 15.75 -24.23 -8.55
C GLU A 147 16.00 -25.12 -9.76
N LYS A 148 14.97 -25.86 -10.21
CA LYS A 148 15.15 -26.70 -11.40
C LYS A 148 15.60 -25.79 -12.55
N GLU A 149 16.55 -26.27 -13.34
CA GLU A 149 16.90 -25.72 -14.65
C GLU A 149 15.68 -25.92 -15.58
N GLU A 150 14.59 -25.23 -15.28
CA GLU A 150 13.47 -25.07 -16.19
C GLU A 150 13.89 -24.06 -17.25
N GLU A 151 13.67 -24.42 -18.51
CA GLU A 151 13.90 -23.49 -19.61
C GLU A 151 13.07 -22.23 -19.37
N LYS A 152 13.74 -21.11 -19.56
CA LYS A 152 13.14 -19.79 -19.41
C LYS A 152 12.14 -19.61 -20.56
N GLU A 153 10.89 -19.42 -20.23
CA GLU A 153 9.83 -19.26 -21.23
C GLU A 153 9.59 -17.76 -21.47
N GLU A 154 10.16 -17.22 -22.55
CA GLU A 154 10.01 -15.80 -22.90
C GLU A 154 8.53 -15.40 -23.09
N ASP A 155 7.70 -16.31 -23.61
CA ASP A 155 6.27 -16.11 -23.83
C ASP A 155 5.49 -15.88 -22.51
N LEU A 156 6.02 -16.36 -21.38
CA LEU A 156 5.39 -16.18 -20.07
C LEU A 156 5.72 -14.83 -19.41
N VAL A 157 6.70 -14.08 -19.91
CA VAL A 157 7.17 -12.83 -19.29
C VAL A 157 6.03 -11.83 -19.12
N ALA A 158 5.23 -11.61 -20.18
CA ALA A 158 4.13 -10.65 -20.14
C ALA A 158 3.07 -11.02 -19.09
N VAL A 159 2.73 -12.31 -18.99
CA VAL A 159 1.75 -12.82 -18.02
C VAL A 159 2.30 -12.72 -16.61
N MET A 160 3.55 -13.15 -16.38
CA MET A 160 4.21 -13.04 -15.08
C MET A 160 4.27 -11.59 -14.60
N MET A 161 4.68 -10.65 -15.45
CA MET A 161 4.75 -9.22 -15.08
C MET A 161 3.37 -8.68 -14.69
N LYS A 162 2.31 -9.07 -15.40
CA LYS A 162 0.93 -8.69 -15.06
C LYS A 162 0.52 -9.26 -13.69
N VAL A 163 0.74 -10.56 -13.47
CA VAL A 163 0.42 -11.24 -12.20
C VAL A 163 1.20 -10.63 -11.04
N MET A 164 2.51 -10.39 -11.22
CA MET A 164 3.35 -9.76 -10.22
C MET A 164 2.96 -8.31 -9.93
N GLY A 165 2.51 -7.55 -10.94
CA GLY A 165 1.96 -6.20 -10.74
C GLY A 165 0.73 -6.23 -9.83
N VAL A 166 -0.20 -7.15 -10.10
CA VAL A 166 -1.39 -7.35 -9.26
C VAL A 166 -1.00 -7.80 -7.85
N LEU A 167 -0.12 -8.80 -7.74
CA LEU A 167 0.31 -9.32 -6.44
C LEU A 167 1.04 -8.26 -5.61
N GLY A 168 1.83 -7.39 -6.25
CA GLY A 168 2.51 -6.28 -5.59
C GLY A 168 1.53 -5.24 -5.01
N TRP A 169 0.41 -5.00 -5.70
CA TRP A 169 -0.68 -4.19 -5.17
C TRP A 169 -1.42 -4.88 -4.02
N VAL A 170 -1.63 -6.20 -4.13
CA VAL A 170 -2.26 -7.02 -3.08
C VAL A 170 -1.45 -7.02 -1.78
N CYS A 171 -0.12 -7.04 -1.89
CA CYS A 171 0.76 -6.95 -0.72
C CYS A 171 0.66 -5.63 0.05
N GLN A 172 -0.08 -4.62 -0.44
CA GLN A 172 -0.39 -3.39 0.30
C GLN A 172 -1.43 -3.60 1.41
N THR A 173 -2.19 -4.69 1.40
CA THR A 173 -3.09 -5.07 2.51
C THR A 173 -2.89 -6.50 3.01
N SER A 174 -2.11 -7.32 2.31
CA SER A 174 -1.81 -8.71 2.69
C SER A 174 -0.33 -8.91 3.05
N ALA A 175 0.02 -8.61 4.30
CA ALA A 175 1.41 -8.71 4.78
C ALA A 175 1.98 -10.13 4.69
N ASP A 176 1.14 -11.16 4.87
CA ASP A 176 1.53 -12.58 4.81
C ASP A 176 2.02 -13.02 3.41
N LEU A 177 1.63 -12.32 2.36
CA LEU A 177 2.08 -12.59 0.99
C LEU A 177 3.38 -11.86 0.62
N THR A 178 3.85 -10.93 1.46
CA THR A 178 5.01 -10.09 1.14
C THR A 178 6.27 -10.90 0.91
N PHE A 179 6.49 -11.97 1.70
CA PHE A 179 7.62 -12.88 1.50
C PHE A 179 7.53 -13.57 0.13
N VAL A 180 6.36 -14.14 -0.19
CA VAL A 180 6.09 -14.84 -1.45
C VAL A 180 6.30 -13.92 -2.65
N PHE A 181 5.73 -12.72 -2.61
CA PHE A 181 5.93 -11.69 -3.63
C PHE A 181 7.41 -11.35 -3.80
N SER A 182 8.13 -11.18 -2.69
CA SER A 182 9.54 -10.83 -2.68
C SER A 182 10.40 -11.94 -3.31
N GLU A 183 10.08 -13.22 -3.08
CA GLU A 183 10.74 -14.35 -3.76
C GLU A 183 10.43 -14.41 -5.25
N LEU A 184 9.16 -14.32 -5.62
CA LEU A 184 8.71 -14.43 -7.01
C LEU A 184 9.16 -13.24 -7.87
N SER A 185 9.37 -12.06 -7.26
CA SER A 185 9.85 -10.87 -7.98
C SER A 185 11.19 -11.08 -8.70
N CYS A 186 12.04 -11.99 -8.20
CA CYS A 186 13.31 -12.34 -8.83
C CYS A 186 13.15 -13.09 -10.17
N TYR A 187 11.94 -13.59 -10.46
CA TYR A 187 11.60 -14.34 -11.67
C TYR A 187 10.72 -13.53 -12.63
N SER A 188 10.60 -12.21 -12.43
CA SER A 188 9.81 -11.35 -13.33
C SER A 188 10.43 -11.23 -14.74
N SER A 189 11.71 -11.58 -14.89
CA SER A 189 12.43 -11.55 -16.17
C SER A 189 13.64 -12.50 -16.13
N PRO A 190 13.58 -13.70 -16.74
CA PRO A 190 12.44 -14.44 -17.30
C PRO A 190 11.87 -15.51 -16.33
N PRO A 191 10.55 -15.74 -16.33
CA PRO A 191 9.89 -16.70 -15.46
C PRO A 191 10.03 -18.15 -15.93
N THR A 192 9.66 -19.07 -15.05
CA THR A 192 9.38 -20.47 -15.38
C THR A 192 7.89 -20.75 -15.15
N GLY A 193 7.34 -21.78 -15.80
CA GLY A 193 5.96 -22.21 -15.58
C GLY A 193 5.64 -22.46 -14.11
N SER A 194 6.53 -23.11 -13.35
CA SER A 194 6.35 -23.37 -11.91
C SER A 194 6.22 -22.06 -11.10
N LYS A 195 7.04 -21.04 -11.39
CA LYS A 195 6.98 -19.74 -10.71
C LYS A 195 5.72 -18.94 -11.06
N LEU A 196 5.25 -19.03 -12.30
CA LEU A 196 3.97 -18.42 -12.70
C LEU A 196 2.81 -19.07 -11.94
N VAL A 197 2.77 -20.40 -11.84
CA VAL A 197 1.75 -21.11 -11.06
C VAL A 197 1.80 -20.71 -9.58
N ALA A 198 3.01 -20.58 -8.99
CA ALA A 198 3.15 -20.09 -7.62
C ALA A 198 2.58 -18.68 -7.43
N ALA A 199 2.80 -17.77 -8.39
CA ALA A 199 2.27 -16.42 -8.35
C ALA A 199 0.73 -16.39 -8.46
N LEU A 200 0.15 -17.22 -9.33
CA LEU A 200 -1.30 -17.36 -9.46
C LEU A 200 -1.93 -17.95 -8.19
N LEU A 201 -1.31 -18.96 -7.58
CA LEU A 201 -1.77 -19.54 -6.32
C LEU A 201 -1.68 -18.55 -5.15
N ALA A 202 -0.68 -17.66 -5.14
CA ALA A 202 -0.61 -16.59 -4.16
C ALA A 202 -1.78 -15.60 -4.30
N LEU A 203 -2.17 -15.24 -5.52
CA LEU A 203 -3.35 -14.41 -5.78
C LEU A 203 -4.67 -15.10 -5.39
N ILE A 204 -4.81 -16.39 -5.70
CA ILE A 204 -5.98 -17.18 -5.30
C ILE A 204 -6.10 -17.21 -3.78
N ARG A 205 -4.99 -17.50 -3.08
CA ARG A 205 -4.94 -17.46 -1.62
C ARG A 205 -5.36 -16.09 -1.08
N ALA A 206 -4.91 -14.99 -1.68
CA ALA A 206 -5.30 -13.65 -1.26
C ALA A 206 -6.82 -13.45 -1.34
N ARG A 207 -7.42 -13.87 -2.46
CA ARG A 207 -8.87 -13.81 -2.68
C ARG A 207 -9.66 -14.67 -1.69
N GLU A 208 -9.21 -15.90 -1.46
CA GLU A 208 -9.91 -16.83 -0.56
C GLU A 208 -9.83 -16.38 0.90
N LYS A 209 -8.67 -15.86 1.30
CA LYS A 209 -8.44 -15.39 2.67
C LYS A 209 -9.20 -14.09 2.95
N ASN A 210 -9.26 -13.20 1.95
CA ASN A 210 -9.94 -11.91 2.03
C ASN A 210 -9.53 -11.10 3.28
N ASP A 211 -8.22 -11.02 3.51
CA ASP A 211 -7.67 -10.32 4.66
C ASP A 211 -7.87 -8.80 4.56
N SER A 212 -8.02 -8.21 5.74
CA SER A 212 -8.18 -6.77 5.91
C SER A 212 -7.18 -6.25 6.96
N LEU A 213 -6.64 -5.06 6.75
CA LEU A 213 -5.93 -4.35 7.81
C LEU A 213 -6.95 -3.76 8.78
N ARG A 214 -6.74 -3.95 10.08
CA ARG A 214 -7.63 -3.43 11.12
C ARG A 214 -6.89 -2.42 11.97
N PHE A 215 -7.50 -1.25 12.15
CA PHE A 215 -6.96 -0.15 12.92
C PHE A 215 -7.91 0.21 14.06
N GLU A 216 -7.43 0.20 15.28
CA GLU A 216 -8.14 0.52 16.52
C GLU A 216 -7.43 1.67 17.24
N GLY A 217 -8.20 2.46 18.00
CA GLY A 217 -7.65 3.59 18.76
C GLY A 217 -6.57 3.18 19.76
N VAL A 218 -5.46 3.93 19.78
CA VAL A 218 -4.33 3.77 20.72
C VAL A 218 -4.17 5.06 21.52
N ILE A 219 -4.08 4.94 22.85
CA ILE A 219 -4.05 6.11 23.75
C ILE A 219 -2.60 6.58 23.99
N ASP A 220 -1.72 5.67 24.40
CA ASP A 220 -0.29 5.95 24.61
C ASP A 220 0.55 5.07 23.67
N PRO A 221 0.84 5.52 22.43
CA PRO A 221 1.39 4.66 21.39
C PRO A 221 2.87 4.31 21.60
N LYS A 222 3.22 3.07 21.27
CA LYS A 222 4.58 2.61 20.99
C LYS A 222 4.58 1.71 19.75
N LEU A 223 5.75 1.55 19.13
CA LEU A 223 5.94 0.59 18.05
C LEU A 223 6.41 -0.76 18.61
N ALA A 224 5.75 -1.85 18.21
CA ALA A 224 6.20 -3.21 18.39
C ALA A 224 6.76 -3.73 17.07
N LEU A 225 8.07 -3.97 17.02
CA LEU A 225 8.78 -4.43 15.83
C LEU A 225 9.09 -5.93 15.92
N PHE A 226 8.67 -6.66 14.90
CA PHE A 226 9.02 -8.06 14.69
C PHE A 226 9.92 -8.13 13.46
N VAL A 227 11.00 -8.88 13.58
CA VAL A 227 11.95 -9.11 12.49
C VAL A 227 12.19 -10.60 12.35
N ASP A 228 12.40 -11.02 11.12
CA ASP A 228 12.71 -12.42 10.79
C ASP A 228 13.60 -12.46 9.55
N ALA A 229 14.42 -13.51 9.43
CA ALA A 229 15.27 -13.71 8.29
C ALA A 229 15.45 -15.18 7.92
N VAL A 230 15.46 -15.45 6.61
CA VAL A 230 15.85 -16.75 6.07
C VAL A 230 17.27 -16.67 5.48
N TYR A 231 18.03 -17.76 5.64
CA TYR A 231 19.38 -17.90 5.12
C TYR A 231 19.54 -19.19 4.32
N SER A 232 20.14 -19.08 3.14
CA SER A 232 20.55 -20.20 2.29
C SER A 232 22.07 -20.39 2.40
N LEU A 233 22.48 -21.52 2.98
CA LEU A 233 23.88 -21.89 3.13
C LEU A 233 24.58 -22.12 1.79
N SER A 234 23.91 -22.75 0.83
CA SER A 234 24.48 -23.02 -0.50
C SER A 234 24.76 -21.76 -1.30
N ARG A 235 23.92 -20.73 -1.15
CA ARG A 235 24.03 -19.47 -1.90
C ARG A 235 24.80 -18.39 -1.14
N CYS A 236 25.00 -18.56 0.16
CA CYS A 236 25.45 -17.51 1.08
C CYS A 236 24.58 -16.26 0.96
N GLU A 237 23.27 -16.44 0.88
CA GLU A 237 22.28 -15.38 0.64
C GLU A 237 21.12 -15.50 1.62
N GLY A 238 20.33 -14.44 1.76
CA GLY A 238 19.18 -14.45 2.63
C GLY A 238 18.16 -13.38 2.29
N ARG A 239 16.99 -13.51 2.90
CA ARG A 239 15.90 -12.55 2.81
C ARG A 239 15.51 -12.16 4.23
N GLY A 240 15.42 -10.85 4.46
CA GLY A 240 14.97 -10.30 5.73
C GLY A 240 13.59 -9.72 5.58
N GLY A 241 12.79 -9.79 6.63
CA GLY A 241 11.51 -9.14 6.73
C GLY A 241 11.27 -8.53 8.10
N PHE A 242 10.30 -7.64 8.16
CA PHE A 242 9.83 -7.06 9.41
C PHE A 242 8.36 -6.67 9.32
N GLU A 243 7.73 -6.58 10.48
CA GLU A 243 6.39 -6.04 10.71
C GLU A 243 6.44 -5.10 11.91
N ALA A 244 5.77 -3.96 11.80
CA ALA A 244 5.67 -2.95 12.85
C ALA A 244 4.20 -2.67 13.17
N TYR A 245 3.85 -2.85 14.44
CA TYR A 245 2.50 -2.63 14.95
C TYR A 245 2.49 -1.40 15.86
N LEU A 246 1.46 -0.57 15.74
CA LEU A 246 1.21 0.55 16.66
C LEU A 246 0.35 0.05 17.83
N VAL A 247 0.94 -0.07 19.02
CA VAL A 247 0.29 -0.66 20.19
C VAL A 247 0.30 0.29 21.38
N ASP A 248 -0.58 0.07 22.35
CA ASP A 248 -0.54 0.86 23.59
C ASP A 248 0.69 0.46 24.43
N LYS A 249 1.29 1.44 25.11
CA LYS A 249 2.51 1.26 25.90
C LYS A 249 2.37 0.17 26.96
N LYS A 250 1.18 -0.03 27.51
CA LYS A 250 0.89 -1.07 28.50
C LYS A 250 0.80 -2.49 27.93
N GLU A 251 0.64 -2.65 26.61
CA GLU A 251 0.55 -3.97 25.98
C GLU A 251 1.90 -4.69 26.01
N LYS A 252 1.86 -6.00 26.29
CA LYS A 252 3.04 -6.88 26.27
C LYS A 252 3.00 -7.74 25.00
N ILE A 253 4.17 -8.07 24.46
CA ILE A 253 4.31 -8.86 23.23
C ILE A 253 3.56 -10.21 23.31
N GLU A 254 3.60 -10.89 24.46
CA GLU A 254 2.99 -12.21 24.66
C GLU A 254 1.46 -12.25 24.46
N GLY A 255 0.78 -11.11 24.59
CA GLY A 255 -0.67 -10.99 24.44
C GLY A 255 -1.09 -9.77 23.65
N MET A 256 -0.19 -9.22 22.83
CA MET A 256 -0.50 -8.03 22.05
C MET A 256 -1.58 -8.34 21.03
N ARG A 257 -2.44 -7.35 20.75
CA ARG A 257 -3.35 -7.44 19.62
C ARG A 257 -2.54 -7.43 18.33
N ARG A 258 -2.98 -8.22 17.34
CA ARG A 258 -2.44 -8.20 15.96
C ARG A 258 -3.23 -7.25 15.05
N THR A 259 -3.78 -6.18 15.63
CA THR A 259 -4.35 -5.04 14.92
C THR A 259 -3.31 -3.92 14.87
N ASN A 260 -3.55 -2.88 14.08
CA ASN A 260 -2.66 -1.73 13.90
C ASN A 260 -1.31 -2.07 13.26
N LEU A 261 -1.29 -3.02 12.32
CA LEU A 261 -0.13 -3.24 11.47
C LEU A 261 0.06 -2.02 10.55
N VAL A 262 1.11 -1.24 10.77
CA VAL A 262 1.34 0.04 10.10
C VAL A 262 2.43 -0.03 9.04
N VAL A 263 3.41 -0.93 9.20
CA VAL A 263 4.50 -1.09 8.22
C VAL A 263 4.94 -2.55 8.19
N TRP A 264 5.19 -3.09 7.00
CA TRP A 264 5.81 -4.39 6.82
C TRP A 264 6.64 -4.41 5.54
N LYS A 265 7.60 -5.34 5.49
CA LYS A 265 8.44 -5.52 4.31
C LYS A 265 9.08 -6.90 4.31
N SER A 266 9.33 -7.43 3.12
CA SER A 266 10.26 -8.54 2.91
C SER A 266 11.16 -8.21 1.72
N LYS A 267 12.47 -8.37 1.85
CA LYS A 267 13.44 -8.04 0.79
C LYS A 267 14.68 -8.90 0.84
N ARG A 268 15.23 -9.23 -0.33
CA ARG A 268 16.53 -9.90 -0.45
C ARG A 268 17.61 -9.03 0.20
N ILE A 269 18.47 -9.65 1.00
CA ILE A 269 19.61 -8.99 1.61
C ILE A 269 20.67 -8.81 0.53
N LYS A 270 21.04 -7.55 0.24
CA LYS A 270 21.93 -7.17 -0.88
C LYS A 270 23.42 -7.51 -0.68
N ARG A 271 23.76 -8.31 0.32
CA ARG A 271 25.13 -8.72 0.64
C ARG A 271 25.18 -10.23 0.86
N LYS A 272 26.35 -10.82 0.60
CA LYS A 272 26.58 -12.22 0.97
C LYS A 272 26.60 -12.36 2.49
N LEU A 273 26.07 -13.49 2.96
CA LEU A 273 25.88 -13.82 4.36
C LEU A 273 26.71 -15.05 4.70
N ILE A 274 27.30 -15.05 5.88
CA ILE A 274 28.14 -16.15 6.36
C ILE A 274 27.38 -17.08 7.31
N SER A 275 26.21 -16.67 7.78
CA SER A 275 25.39 -17.42 8.74
C SER A 275 23.95 -16.91 8.77
N SER A 276 23.05 -17.71 9.35
CA SER A 276 21.68 -17.27 9.69
C SER A 276 21.69 -16.07 10.64
N THR A 277 22.58 -16.04 11.64
CA THR A 277 22.74 -14.89 12.55
C THR A 277 23.07 -13.59 11.81
N SER A 278 23.84 -13.68 10.72
CA SER A 278 24.14 -12.51 9.88
C SER A 278 22.90 -12.02 9.14
N ALA A 279 22.02 -12.93 8.73
CA ALA A 279 20.74 -12.61 8.09
C ALA A 279 19.81 -11.89 9.08
N GLU A 280 19.66 -12.45 10.28
CA GLU A 280 18.86 -11.90 11.38
C GLU A 280 19.32 -10.49 11.76
N LEU A 281 20.62 -10.29 11.90
CA LEU A 281 21.18 -8.96 12.20
C LEU A 281 20.87 -7.95 11.10
N CYS A 282 20.91 -8.36 9.82
CA CYS A 282 20.55 -7.47 8.71
C CYS A 282 19.05 -7.11 8.75
N ALA A 283 18.17 -8.08 8.99
CA ALA A 283 16.74 -7.85 9.13
C ALA A 283 16.42 -6.92 10.30
N LEU A 284 17.07 -7.12 11.45
CA LEU A 284 16.96 -6.25 12.62
C LEU A 284 17.37 -4.81 12.31
N VAL A 285 18.54 -4.62 11.69
CA VAL A 285 19.02 -3.28 11.32
C VAL A 285 18.03 -2.59 10.36
N ASP A 286 17.49 -3.34 9.40
CA ASP A 286 16.51 -2.80 8.45
C ASP A 286 15.19 -2.43 9.13
N GLY A 287 14.65 -3.29 9.99
CA GLY A 287 13.41 -3.02 10.73
C GLY A 287 13.55 -1.83 11.68
N VAL A 288 14.65 -1.75 12.44
CA VAL A 288 14.92 -0.64 13.36
C VAL A 288 15.07 0.66 12.60
N LYS A 289 15.80 0.68 11.47
CA LYS A 289 15.89 1.89 10.63
C LYS A 289 14.53 2.38 10.16
N GLN A 290 13.65 1.47 9.76
CA GLN A 290 12.32 1.84 9.32
C GLN A 290 11.46 2.43 10.44
N SER A 291 11.64 1.99 11.70
CA SER A 291 10.89 2.54 12.84
C SER A 291 11.22 3.99 13.22
N PHE A 292 12.27 4.57 12.63
CA PHE A 292 12.69 5.97 12.87
C PHE A 292 12.48 6.88 11.65
N GLN A 293 11.94 6.35 10.54
CA GLN A 293 11.62 7.12 9.33
C GLN A 293 10.15 7.52 9.32
#